data_AF-A0A933YTX4-F1
#
_entry.id   AF-A0A933YTX4-F1
#
_cell.length_a   1.000
_cell.length_b   1.000
_cell.length_c   1.000
_cell.angle_alpha   90.00
_cell.angle_beta   90.00
_cell.angle_gamma   90.00
#
_symmetry.space_group_name_H-M   'P 1'
#
loop_
_entity.id
_entity.type
_entity.pdbx_description
1 polymer ?
#
loop_
_entity_poly.entity_id
_entity_poly.type
_entity_poly.pdbx_seq_one_letter_code
_entity_poly.pdbx_strand_id
1 'polypeptide(L)'
;MLNLSTIHSLRGLLFVIWLLSALRPATALAAEEYDDTLALFSAWQDSSSTASRAPKPLSQTAENVTVVTAADITAMNAHTLADILDTIPGI
;
A
#
# COMPACT_ATOMS: atom_id res chain seq x y z
N MET A 1 16.15 24.86 54.11
CA MET A 1 15.48 26.01 53.47
C MET A 1 16.00 26.11 52.04
N LEU A 2 15.17 25.79 51.05
CA LEU A 2 15.55 25.92 49.64
C LEU A 2 15.64 27.40 49.27
N ASN A 3 16.77 27.82 48.71
CA ASN A 3 17.03 29.21 48.34
C ASN A 3 16.06 29.66 47.25
N LEU A 4 15.44 30.83 47.42
CA LEU A 4 14.44 31.34 46.47
C LEU A 4 15.01 31.46 45.04
N SER A 5 16.31 31.75 44.91
CA SER A 5 17.02 31.81 43.63
C SER A 5 17.10 30.46 42.89
N THR A 6 17.30 29.35 43.61
CA THR A 6 17.37 28.01 42.98
C THR A 6 16.01 27.54 42.47
N ILE A 7 14.92 27.99 43.10
CA ILE A 7 13.54 27.71 42.65
C ILE A 7 13.23 28.46 41.35
N HIS A 8 13.70 29.71 41.18
CA HIS A 8 13.50 30.47 39.95
C HIS A 8 14.29 29.87 38.77
N SER A 9 15.54 29.45 39.01
CA SER A 9 16.37 28.78 38.00
C SER A 9 15.80 27.43 37.57
N LEU A 10 15.22 26.66 38.50
CA LEU A 10 14.60 25.36 38.21
C LEU A 10 13.34 25.52 37.34
N ARG A 11 12.51 26.52 37.63
CA ARG A 11 11.29 26.81 36.85
C ARG A 11 11.62 27.26 35.43
N GLY A 12 12.66 28.06 35.25
CA GLY A 12 13.16 28.44 33.93
C GLY A 12 13.62 27.23 33.11
N LEU A 13 14.38 26.32 33.74
CA LEU A 13 14.84 25.09 33.10
C LEU A 13 13.68 24.18 32.67
N LEU A 14 12.69 23.99 33.54
CA LEU A 14 11.49 23.19 33.22
C LEU A 14 10.69 23.80 32.06
N PHE A 15 10.58 25.14 32.02
CA PHE A 15 9.88 25.82 30.93
C PHE A 15 10.59 25.65 29.59
N VAL A 16 11.92 25.73 29.57
CA VAL A 16 12.74 25.48 28.37
C VAL A 16 12.58 24.04 27.91
N ILE A 17 12.63 23.06 28.80
CA ILE A 17 12.43 21.63 28.45
C ILE A 17 11.03 21.41 27.87
N TRP A 18 10.00 22.02 28.47
CA TRP A 18 8.63 21.95 27.95
C TRP A 18 8.53 22.56 26.55
N LEU A 19 9.14 23.73 26.33
CA LEU A 19 9.17 24.38 25.01
C LEU A 19 9.88 23.53 23.96
N LEU A 20 11.05 22.96 24.29
CA LEU A 20 11.77 22.07 23.37
C LEU A 20 11.01 20.77 23.09
N SER A 21 10.22 20.26 24.03
CA SER A 21 9.37 19.09 23.80
C SER A 21 8.17 19.39 22.89
N ALA A 22 7.65 20.62 22.93
CA ALA A 22 6.54 21.06 22.06
C ALA A 22 6.99 21.34 20.61
N LEU A 23 8.29 21.57 20.38
CA LEU A 23 8.86 21.75 19.04
C LEU A 23 9.21 20.44 18.33
N ARG A 24 8.94 19.27 18.95
CA ARG A 24 9.16 18.00 18.26
C ARG A 24 8.14 17.85 17.12
N PRO A 25 8.58 17.71 15.86
CA PRO A 25 7.65 17.37 14.80
C PRO A 25 7.02 16.03 15.16
N ALA A 26 5.68 15.98 15.17
CA ALA A 26 4.97 14.72 15.20
C ALA A 26 5.35 13.98 13.90
N THR A 27 6.36 13.13 13.96
CA THR A 27 6.66 12.17 12.90
C THR A 27 5.48 11.23 12.87
N ALA A 28 4.49 11.54 12.03
CA ALA A 28 3.35 10.69 11.77
C ALA A 28 3.90 9.35 11.26
N LEU A 29 3.94 8.36 12.14
CA LEU A 29 4.29 6.97 11.87
C LEU A 29 3.14 6.27 11.10
N ALA A 30 2.43 7.03 10.26
CA ALA A 30 1.22 6.63 9.52
C ALA A 30 1.49 6.48 8.02
N ALA A 31 2.71 6.79 7.56
CA ALA A 31 3.08 6.63 6.16
C ALA A 31 3.17 5.14 5.76
N GLU A 32 3.69 4.28 6.64
CA GLU A 32 3.82 2.84 6.39
C GLU A 32 2.45 2.14 6.31
N GLU A 33 1.51 2.49 7.20
CA GLU A 33 0.20 1.84 7.27
C GLU A 33 -0.72 2.20 6.08
N TYR A 34 -0.54 3.39 5.49
CA TYR A 34 -1.32 3.81 4.32
C TYR A 34 -0.90 3.09 3.04
N ASP A 35 0.39 2.79 2.89
CA ASP A 35 0.92 2.05 1.74
C ASP A 35 0.53 0.57 1.82
N ASP A 36 0.59 -0.04 3.01
CA ASP A 36 0.19 -1.43 3.22
C ASP A 36 -1.31 -1.66 2.94
N THR A 37 -2.18 -0.71 3.33
CA THR A 37 -3.61 -0.83 3.04
C THR A 37 -3.93 -0.69 1.56
N LEU A 38 -3.25 0.22 0.85
CA LEU A 38 -3.34 0.33 -0.61
C LEU A 38 -2.82 -0.93 -1.31
N ALA A 39 -1.70 -1.48 -0.83
CA ALA A 39 -1.13 -2.72 -1.34
C ALA A 39 -2.13 -3.88 -1.18
N LEU A 40 -2.80 -4.01 -0.03
CA LEU A 40 -3.86 -5.01 0.19
C LEU A 40 -5.06 -4.83 -0.76
N PHE A 41 -5.53 -3.60 -0.99
CA PHE A 41 -6.60 -3.31 -1.95
C PHE A 41 -6.21 -3.67 -3.38
N SER A 42 -4.94 -3.44 -3.75
CA SER A 42 -4.41 -3.76 -5.07
C SER A 42 -4.14 -5.27 -5.26
N ALA A 43 -3.75 -5.97 -4.20
CA ALA A 43 -3.45 -7.40 -4.23
C ALA A 43 -4.68 -8.27 -4.52
N TRP A 44 -5.88 -7.75 -4.22
CA TRP A 44 -7.14 -8.42 -4.53
C TRP A 44 -7.71 -8.09 -5.90
N GLN A 45 -7.12 -7.15 -6.63
CA GLN A 45 -7.60 -6.76 -7.95
C GLN A 45 -6.67 -7.30 -9.01
N ASP A 46 -7.10 -8.39 -9.66
CA ASP A 46 -6.51 -8.76 -10.94
C ASP A 46 -6.62 -7.55 -11.88
N SER A 47 -5.48 -7.18 -12.46
CA SER A 47 -5.38 -6.02 -13.34
C SER A 47 -4.84 -6.45 -14.69
N SER A 48 -5.33 -5.79 -15.73
CA SER A 48 -4.86 -5.98 -17.09
C SER A 48 -4.53 -4.63 -17.71
N SER A 49 -3.45 -4.62 -18.49
CA SER A 49 -3.07 -3.47 -19.31
C SER A 49 -3.48 -3.62 -20.78
N THR A 50 -3.89 -4.81 -21.22
CA THR A 50 -4.09 -5.09 -22.66
C THR A 50 -5.26 -4.31 -23.24
N ALA A 51 -6.36 -4.19 -22.51
CA ALA A 51 -7.55 -3.48 -22.99
C ALA A 51 -7.38 -1.96 -23.04
N SER A 52 -6.71 -1.36 -22.04
CA SER A 52 -6.64 0.10 -21.90
C SER A 52 -5.26 0.72 -22.15
N ARG A 53 -4.23 -0.09 -22.42
CA ARG A 53 -2.80 0.28 -22.49
C ARG A 53 -2.22 0.89 -21.20
N ALA A 54 -3.00 0.91 -20.13
CA ALA A 54 -2.60 1.26 -18.78
C ALA A 54 -3.09 0.16 -17.82
N PRO A 55 -2.42 -0.09 -16.69
CA PRO A 55 -2.91 -1.03 -15.69
C PRO A 55 -4.28 -0.61 -15.19
N LYS A 56 -5.27 -1.49 -15.32
CA LYS A 56 -6.64 -1.25 -14.86
C LYS A 56 -7.20 -2.52 -14.22
N PRO A 57 -7.96 -2.42 -13.12
CA PRO A 57 -8.66 -3.57 -12.56
C PRO A 57 -9.59 -4.21 -13.59
N LEU A 58 -9.68 -5.55 -13.59
CA LEU A 58 -10.58 -6.27 -14.49
C LEU A 58 -12.04 -5.82 -14.32
N SER A 59 -12.47 -5.57 -13.09
CA SER A 59 -13.82 -5.09 -12.76
C SER A 59 -14.17 -3.71 -13.35
N GLN A 60 -13.17 -2.94 -13.75
CA GLN A 60 -13.34 -1.62 -14.35
C GLN A 60 -13.08 -1.61 -15.86
N THR A 61 -12.79 -2.76 -16.46
CA THR A 61 -12.55 -2.90 -17.90
C THR A 61 -13.88 -3.11 -18.62
N ALA A 62 -14.13 -2.41 -19.72
CA ALA A 62 -15.43 -2.44 -20.41
C ALA A 62 -15.55 -3.61 -21.38
N GLU A 63 -14.42 -4.26 -21.67
CA GLU A 63 -14.28 -5.41 -22.55
C GLU A 63 -14.31 -6.72 -21.76
N ASN A 64 -14.75 -7.80 -22.41
CA ASN A 64 -14.57 -9.15 -21.86
C ASN A 64 -13.10 -9.53 -21.93
N VAL A 65 -12.45 -9.69 -20.78
CA VAL A 65 -11.04 -10.07 -20.66
C VAL A 65 -10.92 -11.35 -19.85
N THR A 66 -10.23 -12.34 -20.40
CA THR A 66 -9.82 -13.55 -19.66
C THR A 66 -8.33 -13.50 -19.40
N VAL A 67 -7.94 -13.73 -18.14
CA VAL A 67 -6.53 -13.81 -17.71
C VAL A 67 -6.21 -15.27 -17.45
N VAL A 68 -5.14 -15.77 -18.08
CA VAL A 68 -4.61 -17.11 -17.85
C VAL A 68 -3.22 -16.96 -17.25
N THR A 69 -3.02 -17.45 -16.03
CA THR A 69 -1.76 -17.34 -15.30
C THR A 69 -0.80 -18.48 -15.63
N ALA A 70 0.47 -18.34 -15.23
CA ALA A 70 1.43 -19.43 -15.34
C ALA A 70 1.03 -20.67 -14.52
N ALA A 71 0.35 -20.47 -13.39
CA ALA A 71 -0.18 -21.55 -12.58
C ALA A 71 -1.30 -22.30 -13.32
N ASP A 72 -2.19 -21.57 -14.00
CA ASP A 72 -3.26 -22.16 -14.81
C ASP A 72 -2.69 -22.98 -15.98
N ILE A 73 -1.71 -22.45 -16.71
CA ILE A 73 -1.03 -23.15 -17.82
C ILE A 73 -0.42 -24.46 -17.32
N THR A 74 0.23 -24.42 -16.15
CA THR A 74 0.83 -25.61 -15.54
C THR A 74 -0.22 -26.62 -15.11
N ALA A 75 -1.31 -26.15 -14.47
CA ALA A 75 -2.41 -27.00 -13.99
C ALA A 75 -3.17 -27.67 -15.15
N MET A 76 -3.33 -26.97 -16.27
CA MET A 76 -3.93 -27.50 -17.50
C MET A 76 -2.99 -28.43 -18.27
N ASN A 77 -1.70 -28.47 -17.91
CA ASN A 77 -0.66 -29.15 -18.68
C ASN A 77 -0.62 -28.69 -20.16
N ALA A 78 -0.88 -27.40 -20.39
CA ALA A 78 -0.93 -26.85 -21.74
C ALA A 78 0.48 -26.75 -22.34
N HIS A 79 0.64 -27.25 -23.56
CA HIS A 79 1.91 -27.22 -24.30
C HIS A 79 1.89 -26.23 -25.47
N THR A 80 0.70 -25.80 -25.89
CA THR A 80 0.50 -24.81 -26.94
C THR A 80 -0.51 -23.74 -26.54
N LEU A 81 -0.51 -22.62 -27.27
CA LEU A 81 -1.55 -21.61 -27.12
C LEU A 81 -2.93 -22.16 -27.49
N ALA A 82 -3.01 -23.07 -28.47
CA ALA A 82 -4.28 -23.69 -28.86
C ALA A 82 -4.90 -24.49 -27.70
N ASP A 83 -4.07 -25.22 -26.94
CA ASP A 83 -4.52 -25.98 -25.77
C ASP A 83 -5.17 -25.06 -24.72
N ILE A 84 -4.64 -23.83 -24.58
CA ILE A 84 -5.19 -22.82 -23.68
C ILE A 84 -6.52 -22.30 -24.24
N LEU A 85 -6.54 -21.91 -25.52
CA LEU A 85 -7.69 -21.26 -26.15
C LEU A 85 -8.93 -22.17 -26.22
N ASP A 86 -8.74 -23.49 -26.36
CA ASP A 86 -9.84 -24.48 -26.35
C ASP A 86 -10.63 -24.50 -25.02
N THR A 87 -10.06 -23.93 -23.95
CA THR A 87 -10.72 -23.81 -22.64
C THR A 87 -11.47 -22.50 -22.44
N ILE A 88 -11.27 -21.51 -23.33
CA ILE A 88 -11.80 -20.15 -23.16
C ILE A 88 -13.18 -20.04 -23.82
N PRO A 89 -14.22 -19.64 -23.09
CA PRO A 89 -15.56 -19.53 -23.65
C PRO A 89 -15.61 -18.43 -24.72
N GLY A 90 -16.09 -18.79 -25.91
CA GLY A 90 -16.31 -17.84 -27.01
C GLY A 90 -15.09 -17.57 -27.88
N ILE A 91 -14.03 -18.38 -27.77
CA ILE A 91 -12.90 -18.44 -28.69
C ILE A 91 -13.08 -19.63 -29.65
#